data_AF-A0A139I6E5-F1
#
_entry.id   AF-A0A139I6E5-F1
#
_cell.length_a   1.000
_cell.length_b   1.000
_cell.length_c   1.000
_cell.angle_alpha   90.00
_cell.angle_beta   90.00
_cell.angle_gamma   90.00
#
_symmetry.space_group_name_H-M   'P 1'
#
loop_
_entity.id
_entity.type
_entity.pdbx_description
1 polymer ?
#
loop_
_entity_poly.entity_id
_entity_poly.type
_entity_poly.pdbx_seq_one_letter_code
_entity_poly.pdbx_strand_id
1 'polypeptide(L)'
;MKAVKRQRRPHGRCEVSLSAWSILCCLPGMLRLNAIKRAGRKSRSKRRTRSFVSLVLLVKFSILLLLRKHIRDLGEIAQTYSVFHSYVKHNPDVLFGYPGASTPRTDISLAEPVPKIIHRIFLSDGKKNASMSKYEPAIESCKNPHPSWEKYLWTDSDARDVMSKHYPEIYPHYVGYKQNIQRANVLRYALLHHYGGVYMSHGGWHQTRSLTKEGGAPTLTHLPLLTPGAHPAGVNNAFILSRPKHPFLTELLRKVPSRDISWPMPYVENMLSTGCGFFGNVWVSFALRLDREKLNPGVRKEDTVYILADQNGDIEPQNAERKGSHGAI
;
A
#
# COMPACT_ATOMS: atom_id res chain seq x y z
N MET A 1 115.56 -20.67 -49.26
CA MET A 1 116.65 -21.17 -48.39
C MET A 1 116.10 -21.43 -46.99
N LYS A 2 116.42 -22.61 -46.45
CA LYS A 2 116.34 -23.11 -45.06
C LYS A 2 114.94 -23.32 -44.42
N ALA A 3 114.73 -24.60 -44.14
CA ALA A 3 113.58 -25.27 -43.54
C ALA A 3 113.61 -25.27 -42.00
N VAL A 4 112.48 -25.56 -41.34
CA VAL A 4 112.41 -26.45 -40.16
C VAL A 4 111.01 -27.11 -40.07
N LYS A 5 110.97 -28.45 -40.00
CA LYS A 5 109.82 -29.31 -39.62
C LYS A 5 109.60 -29.27 -38.11
N ARG A 6 108.34 -29.36 -37.63
CA ARG A 6 108.04 -29.88 -36.28
C ARG A 6 106.73 -30.67 -36.20
N GLN A 7 106.73 -31.65 -35.31
CA GLN A 7 105.90 -32.86 -35.21
C GLN A 7 104.47 -32.69 -34.66
N ARG A 8 103.68 -33.74 -34.94
CA ARG A 8 102.31 -34.13 -34.52
C ARG A 8 102.00 -34.05 -33.01
N ARG A 9 100.70 -33.90 -32.67
CA ARG A 9 99.93 -34.73 -31.70
C ARG A 9 98.39 -34.55 -31.88
N PRO A 10 97.55 -35.52 -31.44
CA PRO A 10 96.21 -35.76 -31.98
C PRO A 10 95.06 -35.12 -31.17
N HIS A 11 93.93 -34.89 -31.86
CA HIS A 11 92.64 -34.51 -31.27
C HIS A 11 91.97 -35.71 -30.57
N GLY A 12 91.89 -35.67 -29.24
CA GLY A 12 91.00 -36.53 -28.46
C GLY A 12 89.59 -35.92 -28.37
N ARG A 13 88.57 -36.73 -28.71
CA ARG A 13 87.15 -36.45 -28.45
C ARG A 13 86.89 -36.57 -26.94
N CYS A 14 86.26 -35.56 -26.33
CA CYS A 14 85.62 -35.72 -25.03
C CYS A 14 84.21 -36.29 -25.24
N GLU A 15 84.05 -37.59 -24.97
CA GLU A 15 82.74 -38.15 -24.64
C GLU A 15 82.35 -37.65 -23.24
N VAL A 16 81.25 -36.89 -23.17
CA VAL A 16 80.63 -36.50 -21.91
C VAL A 16 79.71 -37.65 -21.49
N SER A 17 80.16 -38.44 -20.52
CA SER A 17 79.36 -39.39 -19.77
C SER A 17 78.22 -38.66 -19.05
N LEU A 18 76.98 -38.95 -19.46
CA LEU A 18 75.74 -38.56 -18.79
C LEU A 18 75.64 -39.34 -17.46
N SER A 19 76.12 -38.74 -16.37
CA SER A 19 75.88 -39.26 -15.04
C SER A 19 74.46 -38.89 -14.57
N ALA A 20 73.76 -39.88 -14.00
CA ALA A 20 72.39 -39.80 -13.48
C ALA A 20 72.16 -38.75 -12.35
N TRP A 21 73.18 -37.97 -12.00
CA TRP A 21 73.14 -36.94 -10.94
C TRP A 21 72.59 -35.59 -11.41
N SER A 22 72.62 -35.29 -12.71
CA SER A 22 72.12 -34.00 -13.24
C SER A 22 70.59 -33.87 -13.19
N ILE A 23 69.87 -35.00 -13.06
CA ILE A 23 68.40 -35.01 -12.98
C ILE A 23 67.93 -34.73 -11.54
N LEU A 24 68.71 -35.11 -10.51
CA LEU A 24 68.34 -34.88 -9.10
C LEU A 24 68.47 -33.43 -8.63
N CYS A 25 69.35 -32.61 -9.23
CA CYS A 25 69.53 -31.20 -8.83
C CYS A 25 68.41 -30.25 -9.35
N CYS A 26 67.62 -30.65 -10.35
CA CYS A 26 66.52 -29.82 -10.90
C CYS A 26 65.15 -30.06 -10.22
N LEU A 27 64.98 -31.19 -9.52
CA LEU A 27 63.75 -31.57 -8.82
C LEU A 27 63.30 -30.56 -7.74
N PRO A 28 64.19 -29.98 -6.90
CA PRO A 28 63.78 -29.02 -5.87
C PRO A 28 63.23 -27.69 -6.44
N GLY A 29 63.78 -27.22 -7.56
CA GLY A 29 63.36 -26.00 -8.24
C GLY A 29 61.98 -26.13 -8.91
N MET A 30 61.72 -27.27 -9.56
CA MET A 30 60.40 -27.58 -10.15
C MET A 30 59.29 -27.74 -9.09
N LEU A 31 59.60 -28.36 -7.94
CA LEU A 31 58.66 -28.49 -6.82
C LEU A 31 58.28 -27.12 -6.22
N ARG A 32 59.25 -26.20 -6.06
CA ARG A 32 59.00 -24.82 -5.61
C ARG A 32 58.13 -24.03 -6.61
N LEU A 33 58.41 -24.11 -7.91
CA LEU A 33 57.61 -23.44 -8.95
C LEU A 33 56.16 -23.96 -9.01
N ASN A 34 55.96 -25.27 -8.86
CA ASN A 34 54.62 -25.86 -8.80
C ASN A 34 53.85 -25.47 -7.53
N ALA A 35 54.52 -25.34 -6.38
CA ALA A 35 53.92 -24.84 -5.14
C ALA A 35 53.46 -23.38 -5.27
N ILE A 36 54.29 -22.51 -5.86
CA ILE A 36 53.95 -21.09 -6.11
C ILE A 36 52.78 -20.96 -7.10
N LYS A 37 52.79 -21.74 -8.20
CA LYS A 37 51.66 -21.79 -9.16
C LYS A 37 50.37 -22.29 -8.50
N ARG A 38 50.44 -23.31 -7.62
CA ARG A 38 49.29 -23.81 -6.85
C ARG A 38 48.78 -22.78 -5.84
N ALA A 39 49.67 -22.07 -5.14
CA ALA A 39 49.31 -21.00 -4.20
C ALA A 39 48.66 -19.80 -4.93
N GLY A 40 49.21 -19.40 -6.08
CA GLY A 40 48.64 -18.37 -6.95
C GLY A 40 47.27 -18.76 -7.51
N ARG A 41 47.07 -20.02 -7.94
CA ARG A 41 45.75 -20.54 -8.33
C ARG A 41 44.76 -20.56 -7.17
N LYS A 42 45.17 -20.98 -5.96
CA LYS A 42 44.33 -20.93 -4.75
C LYS A 42 43.97 -19.49 -4.36
N SER A 43 44.91 -18.54 -4.44
CA SER A 43 44.68 -17.12 -4.17
C SER A 43 43.73 -16.47 -5.19
N ARG A 44 43.94 -16.74 -6.48
CA ARG A 44 43.06 -16.26 -7.57
C ARG A 44 41.67 -16.89 -7.49
N SER A 45 41.56 -18.17 -7.13
CA SER A 45 40.29 -18.85 -6.84
C SER A 45 39.58 -18.24 -5.64
N LYS A 46 40.25 -18.06 -4.49
CA LYS A 46 39.68 -17.36 -3.31
C LYS A 46 39.21 -15.95 -3.64
N ARG A 47 39.98 -15.18 -4.42
CA ARG A 47 39.61 -13.83 -4.86
C ARG A 47 38.38 -13.87 -5.79
N ARG A 48 38.32 -14.81 -6.74
CA ARG A 48 37.16 -15.03 -7.63
C ARG A 48 35.91 -15.44 -6.84
N THR A 49 36.04 -16.34 -5.86
CA THR A 49 34.94 -16.73 -4.97
C THR A 49 34.46 -15.55 -4.13
N ARG A 50 35.37 -14.75 -3.55
CA ARG A 50 35.01 -13.53 -2.81
C ARG A 50 34.28 -12.52 -3.70
N SER A 51 34.79 -12.25 -4.90
CA SER A 51 34.13 -11.35 -5.87
C SER A 51 32.75 -11.87 -6.29
N PHE A 52 32.59 -13.18 -6.49
CA PHE A 52 31.29 -13.79 -6.79
C PHE A 52 30.31 -13.64 -5.62
N VAL A 53 30.75 -13.93 -4.39
CA VAL A 53 29.92 -13.73 -3.19
C VAL A 53 29.52 -12.26 -3.03
N SER A 54 30.46 -11.32 -3.18
CA SER A 54 30.17 -9.89 -3.14
C SER A 54 29.15 -9.47 -4.21
N LEU A 55 29.27 -9.99 -5.44
CA LEU A 55 28.30 -9.72 -6.50
C LEU A 55 26.92 -10.25 -6.16
N VAL A 56 26.82 -11.48 -5.65
CA VAL A 56 25.54 -12.06 -5.19
C VAL A 56 24.91 -11.22 -4.07
N LEU A 57 25.72 -10.76 -3.11
CA LEU A 57 25.23 -9.89 -2.03
C LEU A 57 24.75 -8.54 -2.57
N LEU A 58 25.47 -7.92 -3.50
CA LEU A 58 25.07 -6.66 -4.14
C LEU A 58 23.78 -6.80 -4.93
N VAL A 59 23.61 -7.90 -5.68
CA VAL A 59 22.38 -8.18 -6.42
C VAL A 59 21.21 -8.37 -5.45
N LYS A 60 21.39 -9.17 -4.39
CA LYS A 60 20.36 -9.34 -3.36
C LYS A 60 19.99 -8.02 -2.69
N PHE A 61 20.97 -7.20 -2.31
CA PHE A 61 20.73 -5.90 -1.72
C PHE A 61 19.98 -4.95 -2.67
N SER A 62 20.35 -4.95 -3.95
CA SER A 62 19.67 -4.16 -4.98
C SER A 62 18.21 -4.60 -5.16
N ILE A 63 17.95 -5.91 -5.19
CA ILE A 63 16.59 -6.45 -5.25
C ILE A 63 15.78 -6.02 -4.02
N LEU A 64 16.34 -6.13 -2.82
CA LEU A 64 15.68 -5.69 -1.59
C LEU A 64 15.38 -4.18 -1.60
N LEU A 65 16.29 -3.36 -2.11
CA LEU A 65 16.07 -1.91 -2.26
C LEU A 65 14.95 -1.59 -3.26
N LEU A 66 14.85 -2.34 -4.36
CA LEU A 66 13.78 -2.19 -5.33
C LEU A 66 12.42 -2.63 -4.74
N LEU A 67 12.40 -3.74 -4.02
CA LEU A 67 11.19 -4.31 -3.41
C LEU A 67 10.81 -3.68 -2.07
N ARG A 68 11.62 -2.77 -1.51
CA ARG A 68 11.40 -2.22 -0.16
C ARG A 68 10.00 -1.62 0.05
N LYS A 69 9.45 -0.95 -0.97
CA LYS A 69 8.10 -0.35 -0.90
C LYS A 69 7.02 -1.42 -0.90
N HIS A 70 7.16 -2.44 -1.76
CA HIS A 70 6.26 -3.60 -1.78
C HIS A 70 6.32 -4.39 -0.48
N ILE A 71 7.52 -4.64 0.06
CA ILE A 71 7.70 -5.33 1.35
C ILE A 71 7.02 -4.56 2.48
N ARG A 72 7.19 -3.23 2.52
CA ARG A 72 6.49 -2.37 3.49
C ARG A 72 4.97 -2.52 3.36
N ASP A 73 4.42 -2.40 2.16
CA ASP A 73 2.98 -2.46 1.94
C ASP A 73 2.41 -3.84 2.29
N LEU A 74 3.11 -4.92 1.94
CA LEU A 74 2.75 -6.29 2.35
C LEU A 74 2.82 -6.46 3.88
N GLY A 75 3.81 -5.86 4.53
CA GLY A 75 3.94 -5.86 5.99
C GLY A 75 2.75 -5.19 6.69
N GLU A 76 2.29 -4.06 6.16
CA GLU A 76 1.11 -3.38 6.71
C GLU A 76 -0.20 -4.14 6.48
N ILE A 77 -0.31 -4.85 5.35
CA ILE A 77 -1.44 -5.77 5.13
C ILE A 77 -1.39 -6.90 6.16
N ALA A 78 -0.22 -7.52 6.36
CA ALA A 78 -0.06 -8.57 7.36
C ALA A 78 -0.39 -8.08 8.78
N GLN A 79 0.00 -6.84 9.11
CA GLN A 79 -0.39 -6.19 10.36
C GLN A 79 -1.90 -6.01 10.45
N THR A 80 -2.54 -5.52 9.40
CA THR A 80 -3.99 -5.30 9.38
C THR A 80 -4.75 -6.59 9.63
N TYR A 81 -4.40 -7.66 8.91
CA TYR A 81 -5.05 -8.96 9.07
C TYR A 81 -4.78 -9.62 10.43
N SER A 82 -3.61 -9.40 11.03
CA SER A 82 -3.29 -9.97 12.35
C SER A 82 -3.87 -9.18 13.52
N VAL A 83 -4.09 -7.87 13.36
CA VAL A 83 -4.48 -6.98 14.45
C VAL A 83 -5.95 -6.60 14.42
N PHE A 84 -6.57 -6.42 13.25
CA PHE A 84 -7.89 -5.79 13.11
C PHE A 84 -8.97 -6.39 14.01
N HIS A 85 -9.21 -7.70 13.93
CA HIS A 85 -10.25 -8.37 14.72
C HIS A 85 -9.98 -8.31 16.22
N SER A 86 -8.72 -8.52 16.63
CA SER A 86 -8.33 -8.41 18.04
C SER A 86 -8.51 -6.99 18.55
N TYR A 87 -8.13 -5.99 17.74
CA TYR A 87 -8.26 -4.58 18.08
C TYR A 87 -9.72 -4.19 18.29
N VAL A 88 -10.60 -4.50 17.34
CA VAL A 88 -12.04 -4.19 17.44
C VAL A 88 -12.67 -4.87 18.65
N LYS A 89 -12.29 -6.13 18.93
CA LYS A 89 -12.79 -6.87 20.10
C LYS A 89 -12.42 -6.21 21.44
N HIS A 90 -11.21 -5.65 21.56
CA HIS A 90 -10.74 -5.01 22.79
C HIS A 90 -11.12 -3.53 22.90
N ASN A 91 -11.54 -2.90 21.82
CA ASN A 91 -11.93 -1.49 21.75
C ASN A 91 -13.36 -1.33 21.20
N PRO A 92 -14.39 -1.82 21.92
CA PRO A 92 -15.78 -1.73 21.45
C PRO A 92 -16.28 -0.28 21.33
N ASP A 93 -15.58 0.69 21.91
CA ASP A 93 -15.87 2.13 21.79
C ASP A 93 -15.71 2.65 20.35
N VAL A 94 -14.89 1.99 19.51
CA VAL A 94 -14.75 2.33 18.09
C VAL A 94 -15.95 1.90 17.25
N LEU A 95 -16.83 1.05 17.78
CA LEU A 95 -18.04 0.61 17.09
C LEU A 95 -19.17 1.61 17.31
N PHE A 96 -19.95 1.82 16.26
CA PHE A 96 -21.17 2.60 16.28
C PHE A 96 -22.34 1.72 15.81
N GLY A 97 -23.18 1.31 16.76
CA GLY A 97 -24.32 0.43 16.51
C GLY A 97 -25.48 1.13 15.78
N TYR A 98 -25.94 0.55 14.68
CA TYR A 98 -26.99 1.12 13.83
C TYR A 98 -27.75 0.07 12.99
N PRO A 99 -29.09 0.19 12.84
CA PRO A 99 -29.99 1.18 13.44
C PRO A 99 -30.29 0.88 14.91
N GLY A 100 -30.49 1.90 15.74
CA GLY A 100 -31.00 1.71 17.11
C GLY A 100 -30.04 1.93 18.28
N ALA A 101 -29.04 2.83 18.16
CA ALA A 101 -28.41 3.39 19.35
C ALA A 101 -29.49 4.13 20.17
N SER A 102 -30.02 3.48 21.21
CA SER A 102 -31.10 3.99 22.06
C SER A 102 -30.70 5.23 22.87
N THR A 103 -29.40 5.49 22.95
CA THR A 103 -28.82 6.70 23.56
C THR A 103 -27.88 7.38 22.56
N PRO A 104 -28.06 8.69 22.29
CA PRO A 104 -27.10 9.47 21.53
C PRO A 104 -25.73 9.42 22.23
N ARG A 105 -24.66 9.10 21.49
CA ARG A 105 -23.29 9.21 22.02
C ARG A 105 -22.86 10.67 22.08
N THR A 106 -23.31 11.37 23.12
CA THR A 106 -23.00 12.79 23.35
C THR A 106 -21.51 13.03 23.58
N ASP A 107 -20.77 12.02 24.05
CA ASP A 107 -19.34 12.09 24.33
C ASP A 107 -18.43 12.11 23.09
N ILE A 108 -19.00 11.86 21.90
CA ILE A 108 -18.30 11.90 20.61
C ILE A 108 -19.03 12.78 19.58
N SER A 109 -20.14 13.38 20.00
CA SER A 109 -20.99 14.20 19.15
C SER A 109 -20.30 15.52 18.86
N LEU A 110 -20.16 15.85 17.59
CA LEU A 110 -19.72 17.17 17.16
C LEU A 110 -20.73 18.22 17.63
N ALA A 111 -20.22 19.40 18.01
CA ALA A 111 -21.06 20.55 18.34
C ALA A 111 -21.93 20.96 17.13
N GLU A 112 -21.31 21.01 15.95
CA GLU A 112 -21.99 21.26 14.68
C GLU A 112 -22.06 19.97 13.85
N PRO A 113 -23.17 19.70 13.15
CA PRO A 113 -23.26 18.55 12.26
C PRO A 113 -22.26 18.69 11.11
N VAL A 114 -21.83 17.55 10.57
CA VAL A 114 -21.11 17.51 9.29
C VAL A 114 -21.95 18.21 8.20
N PRO A 115 -21.31 18.89 7.24
CA PRO A 115 -22.03 19.54 6.14
C PRO A 115 -22.98 18.57 5.43
N LYS A 116 -24.20 19.03 5.15
CA LYS A 116 -25.26 18.23 4.49
C LYS A 116 -25.00 18.10 2.99
N ILE A 117 -23.85 17.54 2.64
CA ILE A 117 -23.36 17.40 1.28
C ILE A 117 -23.16 15.90 0.98
N ILE A 118 -23.76 15.43 -0.10
CA ILE A 118 -23.59 14.08 -0.63
C ILE A 118 -22.67 14.16 -1.86
N HIS A 119 -21.49 13.56 -1.75
CA HIS A 119 -20.49 13.46 -2.82
C HIS A 119 -20.61 12.13 -3.55
N ARG A 120 -20.80 12.18 -4.88
CA ARG A 120 -20.67 11.05 -5.81
C ARG A 120 -19.66 11.40 -6.90
N ILE A 121 -18.91 10.43 -7.40
CA ILE A 121 -17.78 10.69 -8.30
C ILE A 121 -17.94 9.88 -9.57
N PHE A 122 -18.19 10.55 -10.71
CA PHE A 122 -18.30 9.93 -12.01
C PHE A 122 -17.17 10.41 -12.93
N LEU A 123 -16.09 9.63 -12.96
CA LEU A 123 -14.94 9.87 -13.84
C LEU A 123 -15.09 9.03 -15.11
N SER A 124 -15.22 9.72 -16.24
CA SER A 124 -15.42 9.11 -17.56
C SER A 124 -14.11 8.90 -18.31
N ASP A 125 -13.04 9.63 -17.98
CA ASP A 125 -11.84 9.80 -18.82
C ASP A 125 -12.19 10.15 -20.28
N GLY A 126 -13.26 10.91 -20.50
CA GLY A 126 -13.72 11.26 -21.85
C GLY A 126 -14.35 10.10 -22.64
N LYS A 127 -14.64 8.97 -22.00
CA LYS A 127 -15.34 7.84 -22.64
C LYS A 127 -16.80 8.20 -22.91
N LYS A 128 -17.15 8.38 -24.18
CA LYS A 128 -18.49 8.76 -24.65
C LYS A 128 -19.62 7.81 -24.23
N ASN A 129 -19.31 6.53 -23.98
CA ASN A 129 -20.30 5.52 -23.60
C ASN A 129 -20.39 5.28 -22.08
N ALA A 130 -19.67 6.06 -21.27
CA ALA A 130 -19.81 5.97 -19.82
C ALA A 130 -21.20 6.49 -19.42
N SER A 131 -21.97 5.69 -18.68
CA SER A 131 -23.31 6.07 -18.23
C SER A 131 -23.55 5.67 -16.78
N MET A 132 -24.37 6.49 -16.12
CA MET A 132 -24.83 6.30 -14.74
C MET A 132 -26.19 5.61 -14.66
N SER A 133 -26.84 5.32 -15.78
CA SER A 133 -28.23 4.81 -15.83
C SER A 133 -28.47 3.58 -14.95
N LYS A 134 -27.51 2.64 -14.91
CA LYS A 134 -27.60 1.44 -14.06
C LYS A 134 -27.63 1.72 -12.55
N TYR A 135 -27.25 2.92 -12.14
CA TYR A 135 -27.21 3.36 -10.76
C TYR A 135 -28.34 4.32 -10.39
N GLU A 136 -29.18 4.74 -11.35
CA GLU A 136 -30.27 5.67 -11.11
C GLU A 136 -31.20 5.22 -9.97
N PRO A 137 -31.60 3.93 -9.87
CA PRO A 137 -32.42 3.47 -8.74
C PRO A 137 -31.76 3.70 -7.37
N ALA A 138 -30.45 3.52 -7.28
CA ALA A 138 -29.67 3.74 -6.04
C ALA A 138 -29.41 5.23 -5.76
N ILE A 139 -29.44 6.07 -6.79
CA ILE A 139 -29.35 7.52 -6.66
C ILE A 139 -30.70 8.07 -6.19
N GLU A 140 -31.80 7.65 -6.80
CA GLU A 140 -33.17 8.04 -6.44
C GLU A 140 -33.55 7.61 -5.03
N SER A 141 -33.16 6.38 -4.61
CA SER A 141 -33.39 5.92 -3.23
C SER A 141 -32.71 6.79 -2.17
N CYS A 142 -31.69 7.55 -2.55
CA CYS A 142 -30.98 8.51 -1.71
C CYS A 142 -31.51 9.94 -1.87
N LYS A 143 -32.11 10.30 -3.01
CA LYS A 143 -32.63 11.65 -3.23
C LYS A 143 -33.84 11.96 -2.34
N ASN A 144 -34.81 11.05 -2.30
CA ASN A 144 -36.11 11.29 -1.65
C ASN A 144 -36.02 11.49 -0.12
N PRO A 145 -35.21 10.72 0.63
CA PRO A 145 -35.11 10.93 2.08
C PRO A 145 -34.31 12.18 2.47
N HIS A 146 -33.56 12.78 1.53
CA HIS A 146 -32.61 13.87 1.79
C HIS A 146 -32.90 15.10 0.92
N PRO A 147 -34.08 15.74 1.05
CA PRO A 147 -34.43 16.88 0.19
C PRO A 147 -33.59 18.13 0.50
N SER A 148 -33.16 18.31 1.75
CA SER A 148 -32.38 19.48 2.20
C SER A 148 -30.86 19.34 2.02
N TRP A 149 -30.39 18.20 1.51
CA TRP A 149 -28.96 17.96 1.31
C TRP A 149 -28.53 18.34 -0.10
N GLU A 150 -27.39 19.03 -0.20
CA GLU A 150 -26.72 19.27 -1.47
C GLU A 150 -26.15 17.97 -2.03
N LYS A 151 -26.30 17.76 -3.34
CA LYS A 151 -25.90 16.52 -4.01
C LYS A 151 -24.98 16.89 -5.17
N TYR A 152 -23.70 16.52 -5.06
CA TYR A 152 -22.70 16.78 -6.09
C TYR A 152 -22.29 15.49 -6.79
N LEU A 153 -22.30 15.56 -8.12
CA LEU A 153 -21.69 14.56 -8.99
C LEU A 153 -20.41 15.14 -9.57
N TRP A 154 -19.27 14.73 -9.01
CA TRP A 154 -17.94 15.21 -9.40
C TRP A 154 -17.48 14.54 -10.69
N THR A 155 -17.15 15.36 -11.68
CA THR A 155 -16.69 14.96 -13.02
C THR A 155 -15.18 15.04 -13.15
N ASP A 156 -14.65 14.66 -14.32
CA ASP A 156 -13.22 14.73 -14.64
C ASP A 156 -12.62 16.16 -14.57
N SER A 157 -13.39 17.21 -14.90
CA SER A 157 -12.94 18.60 -14.73
C SER A 157 -12.93 19.01 -13.27
N ASP A 158 -14.04 18.79 -12.55
CA ASP A 158 -14.16 19.18 -11.15
C ASP A 158 -13.09 18.49 -10.29
N ALA A 159 -12.81 17.24 -10.60
CA ALA A 159 -11.76 16.47 -9.95
C ALA A 159 -10.37 17.08 -10.14
N ARG A 160 -10.03 17.51 -11.36
CA ARG A 160 -8.75 18.17 -11.65
C ARG A 160 -8.64 19.51 -10.94
N ASP A 161 -9.73 20.28 -10.90
CA ASP A 161 -9.77 21.58 -10.24
C ASP A 161 -9.59 21.45 -8.72
N VAL A 162 -10.33 20.54 -8.08
CA VAL A 162 -10.19 20.28 -6.64
C VAL A 162 -8.78 19.82 -6.30
N MET A 163 -8.25 18.84 -7.03
CA MET A 163 -6.95 18.26 -6.70
C MET A 163 -5.81 19.24 -6.95
N SER A 164 -5.82 19.97 -8.07
CA SER A 164 -4.76 20.95 -8.37
C SER A 164 -4.78 22.15 -7.42
N LYS A 165 -5.98 22.63 -7.04
CA LYS A 165 -6.14 23.81 -6.18
C LYS A 165 -5.88 23.51 -4.71
N HIS A 166 -6.33 22.36 -4.20
CA HIS A 166 -6.33 22.07 -2.77
C HIS A 166 -5.30 21.02 -2.32
N TYR A 167 -4.75 20.23 -3.26
CA TYR A 167 -3.78 19.17 -2.98
C TYR A 167 -2.66 19.10 -4.05
N PRO A 168 -1.97 20.23 -4.34
CA PRO A 168 -0.99 20.31 -5.43
C PRO A 168 0.16 19.29 -5.29
N GLU A 169 0.51 18.88 -4.08
CA GLU A 169 1.54 17.87 -3.80
C GLU A 169 1.09 16.43 -4.13
N ILE A 170 -0.22 16.19 -4.17
CA ILE A 170 -0.81 14.88 -4.53
C ILE A 170 -1.21 14.87 -6.01
N TYR A 171 -1.50 16.03 -6.59
CA TYR A 171 -2.01 16.17 -7.95
C TYR A 171 -1.21 15.43 -9.04
N PRO A 172 0.15 15.45 -9.05
CA PRO A 172 0.92 14.68 -10.03
C PRO A 172 0.67 13.17 -9.98
N HIS A 173 0.52 12.61 -8.77
CA HIS A 173 0.16 11.21 -8.57
C HIS A 173 -1.27 10.94 -9.01
N TYR A 174 -2.19 11.86 -8.67
CA TYR A 174 -3.59 11.78 -9.03
C TYR A 174 -3.80 11.65 -10.55
N VAL A 175 -3.18 12.53 -11.34
CA VAL A 175 -3.27 12.47 -12.80
C VAL A 175 -2.49 11.30 -13.40
N GLY A 176 -1.45 10.82 -12.69
CA GLY A 176 -0.62 9.69 -13.11
C GLY A 176 -1.24 8.31 -12.91
N TYR A 177 -2.32 8.18 -12.12
CA TYR A 177 -2.96 6.87 -11.91
C TYR A 177 -3.47 6.26 -13.22
N LYS A 178 -3.28 4.95 -13.39
CA LYS A 178 -3.72 4.24 -14.60
C LYS A 178 -5.23 4.01 -14.64
N GLN A 179 -5.87 3.93 -13.48
CA GLN A 179 -7.27 3.53 -13.37
C GLN A 179 -8.15 4.66 -12.79
N ASN A 180 -9.33 4.87 -13.38
CA ASN A 180 -10.33 5.81 -12.86
C ASN A 180 -10.74 5.52 -11.43
N ILE A 181 -10.79 4.25 -11.04
CA ILE A 181 -11.15 3.90 -9.66
C ILE A 181 -10.09 4.38 -8.66
N GLN A 182 -8.80 4.40 -9.02
CA GLN A 182 -7.75 4.94 -8.16
C GLN A 182 -7.91 6.46 -7.96
N ARG A 183 -8.17 7.19 -9.05
CA ARG A 183 -8.55 8.61 -9.00
C ARG A 183 -9.80 8.84 -8.14
N ALA A 184 -10.86 8.07 -8.34
CA ALA A 184 -12.09 8.20 -7.57
C ALA A 184 -11.90 7.88 -6.07
N ASN A 185 -10.97 6.97 -5.73
CA ASN A 185 -10.60 6.71 -4.34
C ASN A 185 -9.83 7.88 -3.71
N VAL A 186 -8.88 8.50 -4.41
CA VAL A 186 -8.18 9.67 -3.83
C VAL A 186 -9.10 10.87 -3.74
N LEU A 187 -9.91 11.11 -4.77
CA LEU A 187 -10.84 12.24 -4.81
C LEU A 187 -11.86 12.19 -3.67
N ARG A 188 -12.42 11.02 -3.32
CA ARG A 188 -13.37 10.96 -2.18
C ARG A 188 -12.72 11.35 -0.86
N TYR A 189 -11.45 10.99 -0.64
CA TYR A 189 -10.72 11.40 0.56
C TYR A 189 -10.47 12.90 0.57
N ALA A 190 -10.08 13.45 -0.58
CA ALA A 190 -9.84 14.88 -0.79
C ALA A 190 -11.11 15.72 -0.58
N LEU A 191 -12.24 15.26 -1.11
CA LEU A 191 -13.54 15.91 -0.98
C LEU A 191 -13.99 15.94 0.48
N LEU A 192 -13.96 14.79 1.17
CA LEU A 192 -14.35 14.72 2.58
C LEU A 192 -13.40 15.51 3.48
N HIS A 193 -12.09 15.48 3.20
CA HIS A 193 -11.13 16.28 3.97
C HIS A 193 -11.35 17.79 3.76
N HIS A 194 -11.73 18.21 2.54
CA HIS A 194 -11.92 19.63 2.24
C HIS A 194 -13.30 20.15 2.68
N TYR A 195 -14.37 19.49 2.23
CA TYR A 195 -15.75 19.92 2.40
C TYR A 195 -16.47 19.22 3.56
N GLY A 196 -16.00 18.06 4.02
CA GLY A 196 -16.76 17.20 4.93
C GLY A 196 -17.94 16.51 4.22
N GLY A 197 -18.96 16.16 4.99
CA GLY A 197 -20.19 15.56 4.48
C GLY A 197 -20.09 14.05 4.30
N VAL A 198 -20.76 13.52 3.27
CA VAL A 198 -20.93 12.09 3.06
C VAL A 198 -20.52 11.72 1.64
N TYR A 199 -19.60 10.78 1.50
CA TYR A 199 -19.29 10.15 0.23
C TYR A 199 -20.07 8.84 0.07
N MET A 200 -20.60 8.61 -1.13
CA MET A 200 -21.30 7.37 -1.48
C MET A 200 -20.93 6.85 -2.86
N SER A 201 -20.55 5.58 -2.95
CA SER A 201 -20.35 4.93 -4.25
C SER A 201 -21.66 4.75 -5.03
N HIS A 202 -21.55 4.60 -6.36
CA HIS A 202 -22.72 4.54 -7.24
C HIS A 202 -23.59 3.28 -7.07
N GLY A 203 -22.99 2.15 -6.73
CA GLY A 203 -23.71 0.89 -6.45
C GLY A 203 -24.37 0.89 -5.09
N GLY A 204 -24.97 2.03 -4.72
CA GLY A 204 -25.23 2.50 -3.37
C GLY A 204 -25.55 1.43 -2.34
N TRP A 205 -24.85 1.52 -1.22
CA TRP A 205 -25.26 0.91 0.04
C TRP A 205 -26.70 1.29 0.37
N HIS A 206 -27.55 0.30 0.64
CA HIS A 206 -29.01 0.39 0.73
C HIS A 206 -29.54 1.08 2.01
N GLN A 207 -28.65 1.55 2.90
CA GLN A 207 -29.01 2.19 4.17
C GLN A 207 -29.19 3.72 4.09
N THR A 208 -29.17 4.32 2.89
CA THR A 208 -29.48 5.76 2.69
C THR A 208 -30.82 6.18 3.27
N ARG A 209 -31.79 5.25 3.33
CA ARG A 209 -33.11 5.48 3.91
C ARG A 209 -33.05 5.95 5.35
N SER A 210 -32.01 5.56 6.11
CA SER A 210 -31.99 5.72 7.55
C SER A 210 -31.15 6.93 8.03
N LEU A 211 -30.40 7.60 7.14
CA LEU A 211 -29.71 8.86 7.49
C LEU A 211 -30.71 9.95 7.96
N THR A 212 -32.00 9.86 7.59
CA THR A 212 -33.03 10.85 7.93
C THR A 212 -34.41 10.30 8.26
N LYS A 213 -34.72 8.99 8.16
CA LYS A 213 -36.09 8.52 8.45
C LYS A 213 -36.44 8.69 9.94
N GLU A 214 -37.21 9.75 10.19
CA GLU A 214 -38.26 9.99 11.17
C GLU A 214 -38.19 9.21 12.49
N GLY A 215 -37.81 9.94 13.55
CA GLY A 215 -37.98 9.54 14.95
C GLY A 215 -36.79 9.81 15.87
N GLY A 216 -35.60 10.08 15.32
CA GLY A 216 -34.39 10.27 16.14
C GLY A 216 -33.08 10.37 15.36
N ALA A 217 -33.13 10.91 14.13
CA ALA A 217 -31.98 11.06 13.23
C ALA A 217 -31.04 12.29 13.46
N PRO A 218 -30.87 12.90 14.66
CA PRO A 218 -29.71 13.76 14.92
C PRO A 218 -28.37 13.00 15.02
N THR A 219 -28.33 11.67 15.08
CA THR A 219 -27.14 10.99 15.64
C THR A 219 -25.97 10.79 14.66
N LEU A 220 -26.21 10.54 13.36
CA LEU A 220 -25.12 10.20 12.44
C LEU A 220 -24.37 11.44 11.92
N THR A 221 -25.07 12.54 11.64
CA THR A 221 -24.44 13.77 11.13
C THR A 221 -23.57 14.45 12.18
N HIS A 222 -23.75 14.14 13.46
CA HIS A 222 -22.88 14.64 14.51
C HIS A 222 -21.69 13.72 14.79
N LEU A 223 -21.45 12.69 13.98
CA LEU A 223 -20.25 11.86 14.14
C LEU A 223 -19.04 12.48 13.41
N PRO A 224 -17.84 12.35 13.97
CA PRO A 224 -16.62 12.94 13.39
C PRO A 224 -16.18 12.24 12.10
N LEU A 225 -16.10 10.92 12.10
CA LEU A 225 -15.87 10.11 10.91
C LEU A 225 -16.43 8.71 11.14
N LEU A 226 -17.26 8.25 10.21
CA LEU A 226 -17.93 6.95 10.25
C LEU A 226 -17.79 6.21 8.92
N THR A 227 -17.49 4.92 8.99
CA THR A 227 -17.35 4.06 7.82
C THR A 227 -17.74 2.60 8.12
N PRO A 228 -18.19 1.77 7.15
CA PRO A 228 -18.44 0.34 7.37
C PRO A 228 -17.16 -0.47 7.58
N GLY A 229 -17.29 -1.63 8.22
CA GLY A 229 -16.27 -2.69 8.19
C GLY A 229 -16.07 -3.24 6.78
N ALA A 230 -14.89 -3.80 6.51
CA ALA A 230 -14.57 -4.52 5.28
C ALA A 230 -14.25 -5.99 5.60
N HIS A 231 -14.78 -6.90 4.81
CA HIS A 231 -14.44 -8.32 4.88
C HIS A 231 -13.20 -8.63 4.04
N PRO A 232 -12.24 -9.45 4.52
CA PRO A 232 -12.23 -10.13 5.82
C PRO A 232 -11.62 -9.30 6.97
N ALA A 233 -10.95 -8.18 6.69
CA ALA A 233 -10.38 -7.30 7.71
C ALA A 233 -10.24 -5.86 7.20
N GLY A 234 -10.38 -4.89 8.10
CA GLY A 234 -10.22 -3.46 7.83
C GLY A 234 -11.56 -2.72 7.71
N VAL A 235 -11.49 -1.50 7.19
CA VAL A 235 -12.65 -0.63 6.97
C VAL A 235 -12.85 -0.37 5.49
N ASN A 236 -14.11 -0.17 5.10
CA ASN A 236 -14.52 0.07 3.73
C ASN A 236 -14.36 1.56 3.38
N ASN A 237 -14.28 1.90 2.10
CA ASN A 237 -14.20 3.27 1.60
C ASN A 237 -15.30 3.63 0.58
N ALA A 238 -16.35 2.80 0.50
CA ALA A 238 -17.51 2.97 -0.40
C ALA A 238 -18.62 3.84 0.20
N PHE A 239 -18.64 3.99 1.53
CA PHE A 239 -19.41 4.96 2.28
C PHE A 239 -18.49 5.55 3.35
N ILE A 240 -18.42 6.88 3.42
CA ILE A 240 -17.68 7.56 4.48
C ILE A 240 -18.45 8.84 4.83
N LEU A 241 -18.78 9.00 6.10
CA LEU A 241 -19.23 10.28 6.66
C LEU A 241 -18.04 10.90 7.37
N SER A 242 -17.81 12.20 7.20
CA SER A 242 -16.72 12.89 7.91
C SER A 242 -16.95 14.38 8.07
N ARG A 243 -16.50 14.94 9.20
CA ARG A 243 -16.26 16.38 9.31
C ARG A 243 -15.09 16.82 8.42
N PRO A 244 -15.06 18.08 7.97
CA PRO A 244 -13.90 18.60 7.26
C PRO A 244 -12.64 18.51 8.15
N LYS A 245 -11.48 18.31 7.51
CA LYS A 245 -10.15 18.27 8.15
C LYS A 245 -9.96 17.19 9.22
N HIS A 246 -10.71 16.09 9.16
CA HIS A 246 -10.51 14.97 10.10
C HIS A 246 -9.06 14.45 10.04
N PRO A 247 -8.34 14.30 11.18
CA PRO A 247 -6.90 13.99 11.19
C PRO A 247 -6.53 12.70 10.44
N PHE A 248 -7.40 11.69 10.50
CA PHE A 248 -7.22 10.47 9.72
C PHE A 248 -7.16 10.73 8.20
N LEU A 249 -8.04 11.57 7.65
CA LEU A 249 -8.03 11.88 6.23
C LEU A 249 -6.78 12.69 5.84
N THR A 250 -6.31 13.55 6.74
CA THR A 250 -5.02 14.26 6.57
C THR A 250 -3.86 13.26 6.45
N GLU A 251 -3.78 12.29 7.37
CA GLU A 251 -2.74 11.25 7.32
C GLU A 251 -2.88 10.36 6.08
N LEU A 252 -4.11 9.98 5.73
CA LEU A 252 -4.42 9.17 4.56
C LEU A 252 -3.95 9.85 3.28
N LEU A 253 -4.33 11.10 3.06
CA LEU A 253 -3.92 11.89 1.89
C LEU A 253 -2.40 12.07 1.83
N ARG A 254 -1.75 12.37 2.96
CA ARG A 254 -0.29 12.48 3.03
C ARG A 254 0.44 11.18 2.64
N LYS A 255 -0.19 10.02 2.84
CA LYS A 255 0.40 8.72 2.46
C LYS A 255 0.19 8.36 0.99
N VAL A 256 -0.72 9.01 0.26
CA VAL A 256 -1.04 8.71 -1.15
C VAL A 256 0.20 8.64 -2.05
N PRO A 257 1.10 9.66 -2.07
CA PRO A 257 2.34 9.59 -2.87
C PRO A 257 3.23 8.38 -2.56
N SER A 258 3.22 7.93 -1.30
CA SER A 258 4.05 6.81 -0.86
C SER A 258 3.51 5.44 -1.31
N ARG A 259 2.23 5.36 -1.69
CA ARG A 259 1.51 4.15 -2.13
C ARG A 259 1.21 4.11 -3.62
N ASP A 260 1.57 5.17 -4.34
CA ASP A 260 1.61 5.15 -5.80
C ASP A 260 2.79 4.30 -6.29
N ILE A 261 2.61 2.97 -6.22
CA ILE A 261 3.54 1.96 -6.72
C ILE A 261 2.78 0.98 -7.62
N SER A 262 3.47 0.44 -8.63
CA SER A 262 2.88 -0.52 -9.55
C SER A 262 2.76 -1.92 -8.93
N TRP A 263 1.63 -2.57 -9.17
CA TRP A 263 1.36 -3.96 -8.82
C TRP A 263 0.99 -4.75 -10.09
N PRO A 264 1.27 -6.06 -10.15
CA PRO A 264 1.08 -6.83 -11.38
C PRO A 264 -0.40 -6.97 -11.80
N MET A 265 -1.33 -6.86 -10.85
CA MET A 265 -2.77 -7.03 -11.09
C MET A 265 -3.51 -5.72 -10.85
N PRO A 266 -4.30 -5.19 -11.81
CA PRO A 266 -5.00 -3.91 -11.67
C PRO A 266 -5.88 -3.82 -10.42
N TYR A 267 -6.58 -4.90 -10.07
CA TYR A 267 -7.39 -4.98 -8.85
C TYR A 267 -6.54 -4.82 -7.58
N VAL A 268 -5.41 -5.53 -7.49
CA VAL A 268 -4.47 -5.44 -6.37
C VAL A 268 -3.87 -4.04 -6.31
N GLU A 269 -3.47 -3.48 -7.46
CA GLU A 269 -2.94 -2.12 -7.55
C GLU A 269 -3.95 -1.12 -6.99
N ASN A 270 -5.22 -1.19 -7.42
CA ASN A 270 -6.28 -0.35 -6.91
C ASN A 270 -6.45 -0.51 -5.39
N MET A 271 -6.60 -1.75 -4.91
CA MET A 271 -6.85 -2.06 -3.51
C MET A 271 -5.75 -1.54 -2.58
N LEU A 272 -4.49 -1.70 -2.97
CA LEU A 272 -3.33 -1.39 -2.13
C LEU A 272 -2.79 0.03 -2.29
N SER A 273 -3.02 0.68 -3.44
CA SER A 273 -2.58 2.06 -3.66
C SER A 273 -3.52 3.09 -3.05
N THR A 274 -4.84 2.90 -3.26
CA THR A 274 -5.83 3.95 -2.99
C THR A 274 -7.17 3.40 -2.47
N GLY A 275 -7.47 2.12 -2.70
CA GLY A 275 -8.74 1.46 -2.37
C GLY A 275 -8.91 1.10 -0.89
N CYS A 276 -9.83 0.18 -0.59
CA CYS A 276 -10.14 -0.17 0.81
C CYS A 276 -8.98 -0.89 1.53
N GLY A 277 -8.07 -1.58 0.81
CA GLY A 277 -6.85 -2.12 1.41
C GLY A 277 -5.94 -1.01 1.94
N PHE A 278 -5.67 0.02 1.12
CA PHE A 278 -4.95 1.21 1.55
C PHE A 278 -5.64 1.92 2.72
N PHE A 279 -6.95 2.17 2.58
CA PHE A 279 -7.76 2.85 3.60
C PHE A 279 -7.73 2.11 4.95
N GLY A 280 -7.95 0.79 4.93
CA GLY A 280 -7.91 -0.07 6.12
C GLY A 280 -6.51 -0.17 6.75
N ASN A 281 -5.45 -0.29 5.96
CA ASN A 281 -4.09 -0.35 6.47
C ASN A 281 -3.69 0.95 7.21
N VAL A 282 -4.05 2.10 6.61
CA VAL A 282 -3.82 3.40 7.27
C VAL A 282 -4.70 3.52 8.51
N TRP A 283 -5.94 3.04 8.48
CA TRP A 283 -6.84 3.04 9.64
C TRP A 283 -6.25 2.26 10.82
N VAL A 284 -5.78 1.02 10.62
CA VAL A 284 -5.17 0.22 11.70
C VAL A 284 -3.96 0.94 12.30
N SER A 285 -3.08 1.45 11.45
CA SER A 285 -1.90 2.21 11.90
C SER A 285 -2.27 3.46 12.70
N PHE A 286 -3.32 4.16 12.24
CA PHE A 286 -3.83 5.38 12.86
C PHE A 286 -4.49 5.08 14.21
N ALA A 287 -5.36 4.07 14.28
CA ALA A 287 -6.07 3.66 15.49
C ALA A 287 -5.09 3.20 16.59
N LEU A 288 -4.13 2.34 16.24
CA LEU A 288 -3.07 1.93 17.16
C LEU A 288 -2.22 3.11 17.67
N ARG A 289 -2.01 4.14 16.83
CA ARG A 289 -1.28 5.34 17.24
C ARG A 289 -2.13 6.19 18.19
N LEU A 290 -3.40 6.42 17.88
CA LEU A 290 -4.31 7.15 18.75
C LEU A 290 -4.40 6.51 20.13
N ASP A 291 -4.48 5.18 20.23
CA ASP A 291 -4.53 4.52 21.54
C ASP A 291 -3.26 4.68 22.37
N ARG A 292 -2.08 4.65 21.72
CA ARG A 292 -0.82 4.97 22.41
C ARG A 292 -0.75 6.41 22.88
N GLU A 293 -1.40 7.30 22.14
CA GLU A 293 -1.42 8.75 22.38
C GLU A 293 -2.68 9.19 23.16
N LYS A 294 -3.52 8.26 23.65
CA LYS A 294 -4.85 8.56 24.23
C LYS A 294 -4.78 9.44 25.48
N LEU A 295 -3.63 9.46 26.17
CA LEU A 295 -3.36 10.32 27.32
C LEU A 295 -2.80 11.70 26.92
N ASN A 296 -2.47 11.92 25.65
CA ASN A 296 -1.97 13.20 25.18
C ASN A 296 -3.14 14.20 25.08
N PRO A 297 -3.02 15.42 25.64
CA PRO A 297 -4.09 16.42 25.60
C PRO A 297 -4.54 16.83 24.19
N GLY A 298 -3.69 16.60 23.18
CA GLY A 298 -3.99 16.90 21.78
C GLY A 298 -4.82 15.83 21.06
N VAL A 299 -5.01 14.64 21.64
CA VAL A 299 -5.84 13.58 21.05
C VAL A 299 -7.25 13.67 21.62
N ARG A 300 -8.22 13.94 20.76
CA ARG A 300 -9.63 14.00 21.17
C ARG A 300 -10.37 12.76 20.72
N LYS A 301 -11.47 12.44 21.40
CA LYS A 301 -12.35 11.33 20.99
C LYS A 301 -12.85 11.53 19.56
N GLU A 302 -13.10 12.77 19.15
CA GLU A 302 -13.59 13.13 17.82
C GLU A 302 -12.53 12.97 16.71
N ASP A 303 -11.30 12.57 17.04
CA ASP A 303 -10.28 12.23 16.06
C ASP A 303 -10.31 10.71 15.72
N THR A 304 -11.12 9.92 16.42
CA THR A 304 -11.35 8.48 16.17
C THR A 304 -12.15 8.27 14.88
N VAL A 305 -11.81 7.21 14.16
CA VAL A 305 -12.61 6.70 13.03
C VAL A 305 -13.53 5.58 13.52
N TYR A 306 -14.83 5.84 13.51
CA TYR A 306 -15.83 4.88 13.96
C TYR A 306 -16.25 3.90 12.86
N ILE A 307 -16.51 2.66 13.28
CA ILE A 307 -16.96 1.58 12.40
C ILE A 307 -18.46 1.35 12.61
N LEU A 308 -19.23 1.34 11.52
CA LEU A 308 -20.62 0.91 11.58
C LEU A 308 -20.70 -0.56 11.98
N ALA A 309 -21.52 -0.83 12.99
CA ALA A 309 -21.88 -2.17 13.42
C ALA A 309 -23.40 -2.30 13.53
N ASP A 310 -23.93 -3.52 13.51
CA ASP A 310 -25.31 -3.78 13.85
C ASP A 310 -25.57 -3.65 15.36
N GLN A 311 -26.79 -3.99 15.80
CA GLN A 311 -27.17 -3.92 17.23
C GLN A 311 -26.40 -4.91 18.12
N ASN A 312 -25.83 -5.96 17.54
CA ASN A 312 -25.04 -6.97 18.23
C ASN A 312 -23.54 -6.65 18.23
N GLY A 313 -23.14 -5.51 17.64
CA GLY A 313 -21.75 -5.14 17.45
C GLY A 313 -21.07 -5.88 16.29
N ASP A 314 -21.85 -6.52 15.40
CA ASP A 314 -21.33 -7.18 14.21
C ASP A 314 -21.02 -6.14 13.12
N ILE A 315 -19.79 -6.21 12.61
CA ILE A 315 -19.24 -5.33 11.58
C ILE A 315 -19.33 -5.93 10.17
N GLU A 316 -19.80 -7.18 10.06
CA GLU A 316 -19.95 -7.83 8.77
C GLU A 316 -20.83 -6.98 7.84
N PRO A 317 -20.52 -6.94 6.54
CA PRO A 317 -21.34 -6.22 5.60
C PRO A 317 -22.77 -6.75 5.72
N GLN A 318 -23.75 -5.88 5.95
CA GLN A 318 -25.19 -6.18 5.91
C GLN A 318 -25.68 -6.62 4.51
N ASN A 319 -24.93 -7.49 3.85
CA ASN A 319 -25.28 -8.21 2.63
C ASN A 319 -26.11 -9.47 2.92
N ALA A 320 -26.50 -9.70 4.19
CA ALA A 320 -27.31 -10.86 4.57
C ALA A 320 -28.72 -10.86 3.93
N GLU A 321 -29.26 -9.70 3.52
CA GLU A 321 -30.55 -9.65 2.81
C GLU A 321 -30.50 -10.22 1.38
N ARG A 322 -29.32 -10.48 0.80
CA ARG A 322 -29.22 -11.15 -0.52
C ARG A 322 -29.42 -12.66 -0.49
N LYS A 323 -29.42 -13.30 0.68
CA LYS A 323 -29.66 -14.75 0.78
C LYS A 323 -31.15 -15.14 0.69
N GLY A 324 -32.08 -14.18 0.58
CA GLY A 324 -33.52 -14.43 0.59
C GLY A 324 -34.27 -14.32 -0.76
N SER A 325 -33.64 -13.93 -1.87
CA SER A 325 -34.38 -13.61 -3.11
C SER A 325 -33.77 -14.17 -4.40
N HIS A 326 -33.19 -15.37 -4.35
CA HIS A 326 -32.98 -16.19 -5.57
C HIS A 326 -33.82 -17.45 -5.45
N GLY A 327 -35.13 -17.23 -5.39
CA GLY A 327 -36.16 -18.20 -5.78
C GLY A 327 -37.05 -17.51 -6.81
N ALA A 328 -37.26 -18.18 -7.93
CA ALA A 328 -38.14 -17.85 -9.05
C ALA A 328 -37.60 -16.93 -10.17
N ILE A 329 -37.37 -17.62 -11.30
CA ILE A 329 -37.33 -17.20 -12.72
C ILE A 329 -36.00 -16.63 -13.24
#